data_AF-A0A7C4K0Q4-F1
#
_entry.id   AF-A0A7C4K0Q4-F1
#
_cell.length_a   1.000
_cell.length_b   1.000
_cell.length_c   1.000
_cell.angle_alpha   90.00
_cell.angle_beta   90.00
_cell.angle_gamma   90.00
#
_symmetry.space_group_name_H-M   'P 1'
#
loop_
_entity.id
_entity.type
_entity.pdbx_description
1 polymer ?
#
loop_
_entity_poly.entity_id
_entity_poly.type
_entity_poly.pdbx_seq_one_letter_code
_entity_poly.pdbx_strand_id
1 'polypeptide(L)'
;MKMVKRHALRRLSRRFENAIRSYNFAYSGDSMPFLLLIRHGDNDHLRKKILYARLPGVHLNAQGRQQAELLAAALANVPLTAVYASPLERAVETAQPIAARADLEVHTDARLLDTDIGDWQGQPWKTMTRSSFWKAIQSAPGRFRFPGGESFLETQVRVVAALEQIITACRPKDWVAVVFHADPIKLAVAHYIGLPLDHFQRLACDTGSVTTLSVGEYGARLIGLNQRPPFALPDLIQSRKR
;
A
#
# COMPACT_ATOMS: atom_id res chain seq x y z
N MET A 1 56.21 -16.73 11.50
CA MET A 1 55.34 -16.24 10.40
C MET A 1 53.94 -16.87 10.29
N LYS A 2 53.66 -18.07 10.84
CA LYS A 2 52.33 -18.73 10.78
C LYS A 2 51.29 -18.21 11.80
N MET A 3 51.72 -17.62 12.92
CA MET A 3 50.82 -17.21 14.02
C MET A 3 50.09 -15.87 13.76
N VAL A 4 50.76 -14.92 13.10
CA VAL A 4 50.19 -13.59 12.77
C VAL A 4 49.08 -13.69 11.71
N LYS A 5 49.22 -14.57 10.72
CA LYS A 5 48.18 -14.83 9.71
C LYS A 5 46.88 -15.40 10.31
N ARG A 6 46.97 -16.27 11.33
CA ARG A 6 45.79 -16.83 12.02
C ARG A 6 45.03 -15.78 12.85
N HIS A 7 45.72 -14.81 13.44
CA HIS A 7 45.09 -13.70 14.17
C HIS A 7 44.41 -12.69 13.23
N ALA A 8 45.03 -12.39 12.09
CA ALA A 8 44.45 -11.52 11.06
C ALA A 8 43.18 -12.15 10.43
N LEU A 9 43.20 -13.45 10.12
CA LEU A 9 42.03 -14.18 9.60
C LEU A 9 40.87 -14.26 10.61
N ARG A 10 41.16 -14.49 11.90
CA ARG A 10 40.14 -14.46 12.98
C ARG A 10 39.56 -13.06 13.23
N ARG A 11 40.35 -12.00 13.03
CA ARG A 11 39.87 -10.61 13.10
C ARG A 11 39.02 -10.26 11.87
N LEU A 12 39.39 -10.73 10.67
CA LEU A 12 38.58 -10.55 9.47
C LEU A 12 37.24 -11.30 9.58
N SER A 13 37.24 -12.54 10.07
CA SER A 13 36.01 -13.32 10.25
C SER A 13 35.06 -12.68 11.25
N ARG A 14 35.57 -12.19 12.40
CA ARG A 14 34.75 -11.45 13.39
C ARG A 14 34.21 -10.13 12.84
N ARG A 15 34.99 -9.39 12.03
CA ARG A 15 34.49 -8.16 11.38
C ARG A 15 33.41 -8.47 10.33
N PHE A 16 33.55 -9.58 9.60
CA PHE A 16 32.57 -10.03 8.62
C PHE A 16 31.29 -10.54 9.29
N GLU A 17 31.40 -11.35 10.34
CA GLU A 17 30.27 -11.79 11.17
C GLU A 17 29.55 -10.60 11.82
N ASN A 18 30.30 -9.63 12.37
CA ASN A 18 29.70 -8.41 12.91
C ASN A 18 29.04 -7.57 11.82
N ALA A 19 29.62 -7.47 10.62
CA ALA A 19 29.00 -6.78 9.48
C ALA A 19 27.73 -7.48 9.01
N ILE A 20 27.70 -8.82 8.96
CA ILE A 20 26.50 -9.60 8.66
C ILE A 20 25.46 -9.43 9.76
N ARG A 21 25.87 -9.39 11.04
CA ARG A 21 24.96 -9.22 12.17
C ARG A 21 24.39 -7.81 12.22
N SER A 22 25.20 -6.79 11.95
CA SER A 22 24.76 -5.40 11.80
C SER A 22 23.90 -5.20 10.55
N TYR A 23 24.22 -5.86 9.44
CA TYR A 23 23.39 -5.90 8.25
C TYR A 23 22.06 -6.56 8.56
N ASN A 24 22.04 -7.75 9.15
CA ASN A 24 20.82 -8.44 9.56
C ASN A 24 20.06 -7.72 10.68
N PHE A 25 20.67 -6.80 11.43
CA PHE A 25 20.01 -5.98 12.46
C PHE A 25 19.44 -4.67 11.89
N ALA A 26 20.18 -3.98 11.03
CA ALA A 26 19.65 -2.89 10.21
C ALA A 26 18.54 -3.40 9.27
N TYR A 27 18.63 -4.68 8.88
CA TYR A 27 17.67 -5.39 8.07
C TYR A 27 16.72 -6.33 8.86
N SER A 28 16.76 -6.40 10.18
CA SER A 28 15.73 -7.15 10.92
C SER A 28 14.46 -6.31 10.92
N GLY A 29 13.28 -6.93 10.83
CA GLY A 29 11.99 -6.23 10.91
C GLY A 29 11.70 -5.60 12.29
N ASP A 30 12.74 -5.39 13.10
CA ASP A 30 12.65 -4.91 14.47
C ASP A 30 12.61 -3.37 14.60
N SER A 31 12.89 -2.62 13.53
CA SER A 31 13.01 -1.16 13.58
C SER A 31 11.99 -0.39 12.72
N MET A 32 11.22 -1.04 11.85
CA MET A 32 10.41 -0.35 10.84
C MET A 32 8.91 -0.51 11.10
N PRO A 33 8.09 0.55 10.96
CA PRO A 33 6.64 0.42 10.91
C PRO A 33 6.17 -0.37 9.68
N PHE A 34 4.96 -0.91 9.78
CA PHE A 34 4.27 -1.64 8.74
C PHE A 34 3.05 -0.85 8.27
N LEU A 35 2.96 -0.63 6.96
CA LEU A 35 1.78 -0.07 6.32
C LEU A 35 1.01 -1.18 5.62
N LEU A 36 -0.26 -1.33 5.97
CA LEU A 36 -1.22 -2.17 5.27
C LEU A 36 -1.98 -1.28 4.30
N LEU A 37 -1.59 -1.30 3.03
CA LEU A 37 -2.25 -0.56 1.96
C LEU A 37 -3.43 -1.39 1.44
N ILE A 38 -4.65 -0.94 1.72
CA ILE A 38 -5.87 -1.71 1.51
C ILE A 38 -6.69 -1.06 0.40
N ARG A 39 -7.04 -1.81 -0.64
CA ARG A 39 -8.02 -1.34 -1.61
C ARG A 39 -9.42 -1.50 -1.03
N HIS A 40 -10.24 -0.47 -1.17
CA HIS A 40 -11.66 -0.54 -0.79
C HIS A 40 -12.36 -1.79 -1.36
N GLY A 41 -13.43 -2.24 -0.70
CA GLY A 41 -14.26 -3.36 -1.14
C GLY A 41 -15.01 -3.10 -2.45
N ASP A 42 -15.61 -4.14 -3.01
CA ASP A 42 -16.36 -4.10 -4.27
C ASP A 42 -17.56 -3.14 -4.24
N ASN A 43 -17.92 -2.60 -5.41
CA ASN A 43 -19.05 -1.70 -5.63
C ASN A 43 -19.69 -1.95 -7.01
N ASP A 44 -20.89 -1.43 -7.21
CA ASP A 44 -21.65 -1.73 -8.43
C ASP A 44 -21.08 -1.08 -9.70
N HIS A 45 -20.30 0.00 -9.57
CA HIS A 45 -19.67 0.65 -10.73
C HIS A 45 -18.58 -0.21 -11.36
N LEU A 46 -17.88 -1.05 -10.58
CA LEU A 46 -16.91 -2.02 -11.11
C LEU A 46 -17.57 -3.01 -12.07
N ARG A 47 -18.72 -3.59 -11.66
CA ARG A 47 -19.49 -4.53 -12.48
C ARG A 47 -20.06 -3.87 -13.74
N LYS A 48 -20.53 -2.63 -13.60
CA LYS A 48 -21.01 -1.79 -14.71
C LYS A 48 -19.88 -1.28 -15.62
N LYS A 49 -18.61 -1.54 -15.26
CA LYS A 49 -17.41 -1.03 -15.96
C LYS A 49 -17.49 0.49 -16.14
N ILE A 50 -17.82 1.21 -15.07
CA ILE A 50 -17.82 2.67 -15.04
C ILE A 50 -16.51 3.15 -14.44
N LEU A 51 -15.91 4.17 -15.05
CA LEU A 51 -14.75 4.88 -14.55
C LEU A 51 -15.18 5.82 -13.41
N TYR A 52 -15.32 5.29 -12.20
CA TYR A 52 -15.87 6.07 -11.09
C TYR A 52 -14.83 6.94 -10.38
N ALA A 53 -13.58 6.51 -10.22
CA ALA A 53 -12.51 7.32 -9.63
C ALA A 53 -12.96 8.14 -8.41
N ARG A 54 -12.99 9.47 -8.49
CA ARG A 54 -13.39 10.36 -7.39
C ARG A 54 -14.89 10.65 -7.30
N LEU A 55 -15.76 9.94 -8.03
CA LEU A 55 -17.21 10.13 -7.95
C LEU A 55 -17.70 9.95 -6.50
N PRO A 56 -18.49 10.91 -5.97
CA PRO A 56 -19.17 10.77 -4.70
C PRO A 56 -20.36 9.80 -4.84
N GLY A 57 -20.88 9.32 -3.70
CA GLY A 57 -22.05 8.44 -3.64
C GLY A 57 -21.80 7.01 -4.15
N VAL A 58 -20.53 6.62 -4.33
CA VAL A 58 -20.15 5.25 -4.69
C VAL A 58 -19.87 4.47 -3.42
N HIS A 59 -20.88 3.71 -2.99
CA HIS A 59 -20.87 2.87 -1.78
C HIS A 59 -20.48 1.42 -2.09
N LEU A 60 -20.09 0.68 -1.05
CA LEU A 60 -19.86 -0.75 -1.12
C LEU A 60 -21.15 -1.50 -1.49
N ASN A 61 -21.03 -2.47 -2.39
CA ASN A 61 -22.12 -3.43 -2.63
C ASN A 61 -22.09 -4.56 -1.58
N ALA A 62 -23.00 -5.54 -1.70
CA ALA A 62 -23.06 -6.66 -0.75
C ALA A 62 -21.74 -7.43 -0.65
N GLN A 63 -21.06 -7.65 -1.78
CA GLN A 63 -19.75 -8.30 -1.81
C GLN A 63 -18.68 -7.42 -1.15
N GLY A 64 -18.69 -6.11 -1.40
CA GLY A 64 -17.76 -5.16 -0.78
C GLY A 64 -17.89 -5.10 0.74
N ARG A 65 -19.12 -5.12 1.27
CA ARG A 65 -19.35 -5.20 2.72
C ARG A 65 -18.82 -6.50 3.31
N GLN A 66 -19.03 -7.63 2.62
CA GLN A 66 -18.43 -8.91 3.03
C GLN A 66 -16.89 -8.86 3.02
N GLN A 67 -16.28 -8.24 2.01
CA GLN A 67 -14.83 -8.06 1.95
C GLN A 67 -14.31 -7.21 3.11
N ALA A 68 -15.01 -6.14 3.48
CA ALA A 68 -14.65 -5.29 4.61
C ALA A 68 -14.68 -6.07 5.95
N GLU A 69 -15.71 -6.88 6.18
CA GLU A 69 -15.78 -7.75 7.36
C GLU A 69 -14.68 -8.82 7.38
N LEU A 70 -14.39 -9.43 6.24
CA LEU A 70 -13.32 -10.43 6.13
C LEU A 70 -11.94 -9.80 6.37
N LEU A 71 -11.71 -8.57 5.91
CA LEU A 71 -10.50 -7.81 6.22
C LEU A 71 -10.40 -7.56 7.73
N ALA A 72 -11.46 -7.07 8.36
CA ALA A 72 -11.48 -6.83 9.79
C ALA A 72 -11.23 -8.11 10.61
N ALA A 73 -11.79 -9.24 10.17
CA ALA A 73 -11.52 -10.55 10.79
C ALA A 73 -10.07 -11.00 10.59
N ALA A 74 -9.51 -10.85 9.40
CA ALA A 74 -8.12 -11.22 9.10
C ALA A 74 -7.11 -10.35 9.86
N LEU A 75 -7.47 -9.10 10.15
CA LEU A 75 -6.63 -8.14 10.87
C LEU A 75 -6.86 -8.12 12.39
N ALA A 76 -7.76 -8.96 12.92
CA ALA A 76 -8.17 -8.92 14.33
C ALA A 76 -7.02 -9.10 15.34
N ASN A 77 -5.98 -9.85 14.98
CA ASN A 77 -4.80 -10.07 15.82
C ASN A 77 -3.61 -9.17 15.45
N VAL A 78 -3.81 -8.25 14.52
CA VAL A 78 -2.79 -7.27 14.16
C VAL A 78 -2.87 -6.12 15.17
N PRO A 79 -1.75 -5.74 15.79
CA PRO A 79 -1.72 -4.67 16.76
C PRO A 79 -1.72 -3.31 16.04
N LEU A 80 -2.85 -3.00 15.40
CA LEU A 80 -3.03 -1.74 14.68
C LEU A 80 -2.92 -0.58 15.66
N THR A 81 -2.15 0.44 15.29
CA THR A 81 -1.99 1.68 16.07
C THR A 81 -2.75 2.85 15.47
N ALA A 82 -3.12 2.76 14.18
CA ALA A 82 -3.93 3.75 13.50
C ALA A 82 -4.65 3.15 12.27
N VAL A 83 -5.79 3.76 11.91
CA VAL A 83 -6.52 3.48 10.67
C VAL A 83 -6.72 4.79 9.91
N TYR A 84 -6.21 4.85 8.69
CA TYR A 84 -6.41 5.95 7.77
C TYR A 84 -7.27 5.51 6.58
N ALA A 85 -8.02 6.46 6.01
CA ALA A 85 -8.78 6.21 4.80
C ALA A 85 -8.79 7.39 3.83
N SER A 86 -8.98 7.11 2.56
CA SER A 86 -9.52 8.11 1.63
C SER A 86 -10.89 8.59 2.13
N PRO A 87 -11.26 9.88 1.94
CA PRO A 87 -12.57 10.38 2.36
C PRO A 87 -13.74 9.87 1.50
N LEU A 88 -13.48 9.12 0.42
CA LEU A 88 -14.56 8.53 -0.40
C LEU A 88 -15.29 7.42 0.37
N GLU A 89 -16.60 7.34 0.20
CA GLU A 89 -17.52 6.57 1.03
C GLU A 89 -17.12 5.09 1.08
N ARG A 90 -16.91 4.45 -0.08
CA ARG A 90 -16.43 3.06 -0.17
C ARG A 90 -15.14 2.77 0.62
N ALA A 91 -14.23 3.74 0.74
CA ALA A 91 -12.98 3.55 1.46
C ALA A 91 -13.23 3.65 2.97
N VAL A 92 -14.02 4.65 3.40
CA VAL A 92 -14.46 4.80 4.80
C VAL A 92 -15.27 3.58 5.25
N GLU A 93 -16.24 3.13 4.46
CA GLU A 93 -17.05 1.93 4.73
C GLU A 93 -16.20 0.65 4.82
N THR A 94 -15.10 0.57 4.08
CA THR A 94 -14.15 -0.55 4.19
C THR A 94 -13.30 -0.44 5.45
N ALA A 95 -12.94 0.77 5.87
CA ALA A 95 -12.12 1.03 7.06
C ALA A 95 -12.88 0.86 8.38
N GLN A 96 -14.19 1.15 8.38
CA GLN A 96 -15.03 1.15 9.59
C GLN A 96 -14.98 -0.18 10.36
N PRO A 97 -15.20 -1.37 9.75
CA PRO A 97 -15.12 -2.63 10.49
C PRO A 97 -13.71 -2.93 11.04
N ILE A 98 -12.66 -2.47 10.34
CA ILE A 98 -11.26 -2.64 10.76
C ILE A 98 -11.00 -1.81 12.01
N ALA A 99 -11.38 -0.52 11.98
CA ALA A 99 -11.19 0.41 13.08
C ALA A 99 -12.02 0.00 14.31
N ALA A 100 -13.28 -0.40 14.12
CA ALA A 100 -14.14 -0.87 15.20
C ALA A 100 -13.57 -2.09 15.95
N ARG A 101 -12.96 -3.04 15.23
CA ARG A 101 -12.31 -4.20 15.86
C ARG A 101 -11.02 -3.88 16.60
N ALA A 102 -10.31 -2.84 16.15
CA ALA A 102 -9.08 -2.38 16.77
C ALA A 102 -9.30 -1.36 17.90
N ASP A 103 -10.55 -0.96 18.18
CA ASP A 103 -10.91 0.14 19.08
C ASP A 103 -10.21 1.46 18.70
N LEU A 104 -10.24 1.78 17.40
CA LEU A 104 -9.63 2.97 16.81
C LEU A 104 -10.66 3.80 16.03
N GLU A 105 -10.34 5.07 15.81
CA GLU A 105 -11.06 5.93 14.88
C GLU A 105 -10.50 5.83 13.46
N VAL A 106 -11.31 6.19 12.46
CA VAL A 106 -10.87 6.31 11.07
C VAL A 106 -10.45 7.76 10.80
N HIS A 107 -9.17 7.97 10.50
CA HIS A 107 -8.65 9.28 10.08
C HIS A 107 -8.69 9.43 8.56
N THR A 108 -9.43 10.42 8.05
CA THR A 108 -9.50 10.65 6.60
C THR A 108 -8.43 11.61 6.10
N ASP A 109 -7.84 11.32 4.93
CA ASP A 109 -6.88 12.22 4.26
C ASP A 109 -7.21 12.37 2.77
N ALA A 110 -7.44 13.60 2.32
CA ALA A 110 -7.77 13.92 0.92
C ALA A 110 -6.64 13.54 -0.07
N ARG A 111 -5.40 13.46 0.38
CA ARG A 111 -4.28 13.00 -0.45
C ARG A 111 -4.36 11.51 -0.79
N LEU A 112 -5.21 10.74 -0.11
CA LEU A 112 -5.51 9.33 -0.40
C LEU A 112 -6.67 9.14 -1.40
N LEU A 113 -7.21 10.21 -2.00
CA LEU A 113 -8.20 10.11 -3.08
C LEU A 113 -7.71 9.26 -4.27
N ASP A 114 -8.66 8.71 -5.03
CA ASP A 114 -8.34 7.98 -6.27
C ASP A 114 -7.71 8.92 -7.31
N THR A 115 -7.13 8.37 -8.38
CA THR A 115 -6.59 9.17 -9.49
C THR A 115 -7.68 10.06 -10.08
N ASP A 116 -7.43 11.35 -10.21
CA ASP A 116 -8.33 12.26 -10.90
C ASP A 116 -8.27 12.03 -12.41
N ILE A 117 -9.30 11.37 -12.92
CA ILE A 117 -9.44 11.05 -14.34
C ILE A 117 -10.23 12.11 -15.12
N GLY A 118 -10.54 13.25 -14.49
CA GLY A 118 -11.19 14.40 -15.13
C GLY A 118 -12.43 14.04 -15.92
N ASP A 119 -12.43 14.38 -17.21
CA ASP A 119 -13.58 14.25 -18.13
C ASP A 119 -14.06 12.80 -18.31
N TRP A 120 -13.26 11.81 -17.88
CA TRP A 120 -13.62 10.40 -17.99
C TRP A 120 -14.42 9.89 -16.80
N GLN A 121 -14.58 10.70 -15.77
CA GLN A 121 -15.33 10.34 -14.59
C GLN A 121 -16.80 10.08 -14.93
N GLY A 122 -17.34 8.95 -14.47
CA GLY A 122 -18.70 8.49 -14.79
C GLY A 122 -18.86 7.87 -16.18
N GLN A 123 -17.83 7.93 -17.04
CA GLN A 123 -17.89 7.35 -18.37
C GLN A 123 -17.71 5.82 -18.33
N PRO A 124 -18.23 5.09 -19.32
CA PRO A 124 -17.92 3.67 -19.48
C PRO A 124 -16.42 3.45 -19.70
N TRP A 125 -15.88 2.34 -19.19
CA TRP A 125 -14.49 1.95 -19.35
C TRP A 125 -14.05 1.83 -20.82
N LYS A 126 -15.01 1.54 -21.72
CA LYS A 126 -14.80 1.53 -23.17
C LYS A 126 -14.42 2.90 -23.74
N THR A 127 -14.79 4.00 -23.08
CA THR A 127 -14.40 5.36 -23.48
C THR A 127 -12.89 5.53 -23.39
N MET A 128 -12.27 5.07 -22.30
CA MET A 128 -10.82 5.07 -22.13
C MET A 128 -10.13 4.17 -23.15
N THR A 129 -10.56 2.91 -23.30
CA THR A 129 -9.84 1.94 -24.15
C THR A 129 -9.94 2.19 -25.64
N ARG A 130 -10.96 2.94 -26.07
CA ARG A 130 -11.12 3.36 -27.47
C ARG A 130 -10.56 4.75 -27.75
N SER A 131 -10.10 5.46 -26.73
CA SER A 131 -9.49 6.77 -26.91
C SER A 131 -8.13 6.64 -27.61
N SER A 132 -7.72 7.72 -28.31
CA SER A 132 -6.36 7.86 -28.83
C SER A 132 -5.28 7.81 -27.74
N PHE A 133 -5.67 8.04 -26.48
CA PHE A 133 -4.79 8.04 -25.32
C PHE A 133 -4.48 6.64 -24.78
N TRP A 134 -5.24 5.61 -25.14
CA TRP A 134 -5.07 4.26 -24.59
C TRP A 134 -3.64 3.73 -24.74
N LYS A 135 -3.03 3.93 -25.91
CA LYS A 135 -1.65 3.50 -26.15
C LYS A 135 -0.67 4.22 -25.20
N ALA A 136 -0.84 5.52 -24.99
CA ALA A 136 0.00 6.30 -24.09
C ALA A 136 -0.14 5.83 -22.64
N ILE A 137 -1.37 5.57 -22.18
CA ILE A 137 -1.65 5.03 -20.85
C ILE A 137 -0.96 3.68 -20.63
N GLN A 138 -0.94 2.81 -21.64
CA GLN A 138 -0.34 1.49 -21.53
C GLN A 138 1.19 1.48 -21.70
N SER A 139 1.75 2.32 -22.57
CA SER A 139 3.17 2.28 -22.91
C SER A 139 4.05 3.25 -22.13
N ALA A 140 3.50 4.38 -21.70
CA ALA A 140 4.23 5.44 -21.02
C ALA A 140 3.34 6.21 -20.02
N PRO A 141 2.72 5.55 -19.03
CA PRO A 141 1.83 6.22 -18.10
C PRO A 141 2.51 7.34 -17.31
N GLY A 142 3.82 7.27 -17.07
CA GLY A 142 4.57 8.34 -16.40
C GLY A 142 4.61 9.66 -17.17
N ARG A 143 4.24 9.65 -18.45
CA ARG A 143 4.14 10.84 -19.32
C ARG A 143 2.70 11.22 -19.63
N PHE A 144 1.73 10.50 -19.08
CA PHE A 144 0.32 10.71 -19.37
C PHE A 144 -0.33 11.59 -18.30
N ARG A 145 -1.21 12.49 -18.76
CA ARG A 145 -2.12 13.28 -17.93
C ARG A 145 -3.54 13.08 -18.42
N PHE A 146 -4.46 12.81 -17.49
CA PHE A 146 -5.88 12.76 -17.83
C PHE A 146 -6.40 14.16 -18.22
N PRO A 147 -7.17 14.29 -19.32
CA PRO A 147 -7.85 15.54 -19.65
C PRO A 147 -8.76 15.99 -18.50
N GLY A 148 -8.61 17.25 -18.07
CA GLY A 148 -9.36 17.80 -16.92
C GLY A 148 -9.01 17.19 -15.56
N GLY A 149 -8.01 16.29 -15.49
CA GLY A 149 -7.62 15.57 -14.28
C GLY A 149 -6.13 15.74 -13.95
N GLU A 150 -5.58 14.78 -13.23
CA GLU A 150 -4.17 14.73 -12.83
C GLU A 150 -3.36 13.74 -13.70
N SER A 151 -2.05 13.75 -13.54
CA SER A 151 -1.15 12.72 -14.05
C SER A 151 -0.94 11.62 -13.02
N PHE A 152 -0.45 10.46 -13.48
CA PHE A 152 -0.03 9.40 -12.56
C PHE A 152 1.14 9.84 -11.67
N LEU A 153 2.00 10.75 -12.14
CA LEU A 153 3.09 11.31 -11.33
C LEU A 153 2.56 12.21 -10.21
N GLU A 154 1.61 13.12 -10.49
CA GLU A 154 0.98 13.94 -9.45
C GLU A 154 0.25 13.08 -8.41
N THR A 155 -0.43 12.02 -8.86
CA THR A 155 -1.05 11.03 -7.97
C THR A 155 -0.02 10.36 -7.07
N GLN A 156 1.09 9.90 -7.64
CA GLN A 156 2.16 9.25 -6.87
C GLN A 156 2.73 10.22 -5.82
N VAL A 157 3.03 11.46 -6.21
CA VAL A 157 3.61 12.48 -5.31
C VAL A 157 2.71 12.73 -4.11
N ARG A 158 1.41 12.98 -4.31
CA ARG A 158 0.49 13.28 -3.19
C ARG A 158 0.28 12.08 -2.27
N VAL A 159 0.17 10.86 -2.83
CA VAL A 159 -0.07 9.65 -2.04
C VAL A 159 1.17 9.29 -1.24
N VAL A 160 2.36 9.35 -1.84
CA VAL A 160 3.62 9.14 -1.13
C VAL A 160 3.77 10.18 -0.01
N ALA A 161 3.49 11.46 -0.27
CA ALA A 161 3.55 12.49 0.78
C ALA A 161 2.61 12.20 1.97
N ALA A 162 1.43 11.63 1.71
CA ALA A 162 0.53 11.20 2.78
C ALA A 162 1.10 10.02 3.58
N LEU A 163 1.62 9.00 2.90
CA LEU A 163 2.22 7.83 3.55
C LEU A 163 3.47 8.18 4.34
N GLU A 164 4.35 9.05 3.83
CA GLU A 164 5.53 9.56 4.55
C GLU A 164 5.14 10.31 5.83
N GLN A 165 4.07 11.12 5.79
CA GLN A 165 3.58 11.78 7.00
C GLN A 165 3.06 10.76 8.02
N ILE A 166 2.35 9.73 7.59
CA ILE A 166 1.90 8.64 8.46
C ILE A 166 3.10 7.91 9.07
N ILE A 167 4.09 7.55 8.25
CA ILE A 167 5.32 6.86 8.68
C ILE A 167 6.08 7.69 9.71
N THR A 168 6.20 9.00 9.51
CA THR A 168 6.90 9.91 10.43
C THR A 168 6.25 9.95 11.81
N ALA A 169 4.94 9.71 11.90
CA ALA A 169 4.21 9.63 13.17
C ALA A 169 4.29 8.25 13.85
N CYS A 170 4.78 7.22 13.14
CA CYS A 170 4.83 5.85 13.65
C CYS A 170 6.05 5.60 14.55
N ARG A 171 5.90 4.68 15.49
CA ARG A 171 7.01 4.06 16.23
C ARG A 171 7.50 2.81 15.51
N PRO A 172 8.73 2.34 15.80
CA PRO A 172 9.20 1.04 15.33
C PRO A 172 8.18 -0.07 15.64
N LYS A 173 7.88 -0.91 14.64
CA LYS A 173 6.93 -2.04 14.73
C LYS A 173 5.45 -1.65 14.86
N ASP A 174 5.09 -0.39 14.68
CA ASP A 174 3.69 0.00 14.54
C ASP A 174 3.08 -0.64 13.29
N TRP A 175 1.79 -0.97 13.35
CA TRP A 175 1.03 -1.46 12.22
C TRP A 175 -0.08 -0.45 11.93
N VAL A 176 -0.13 0.06 10.71
CA VAL A 176 -1.12 1.07 10.31
C VAL A 176 -1.90 0.56 9.11
N ALA A 177 -3.23 0.59 9.22
CA ALA A 177 -4.11 0.31 8.09
C ALA A 177 -4.39 1.60 7.31
N VAL A 178 -4.23 1.57 5.98
CA VAL A 178 -4.50 2.70 5.09
C VAL A 178 -5.40 2.24 3.96
N VAL A 179 -6.66 2.68 3.95
CA VAL A 179 -7.70 2.20 3.04
C VAL A 179 -7.99 3.21 1.92
N PHE A 180 -7.71 2.85 0.66
CA PHE A 180 -7.86 3.74 -0.48
C PHE A 180 -8.07 2.97 -1.80
N HIS A 181 -7.34 3.31 -2.88
CA HIS A 181 -7.73 2.96 -4.25
C HIS A 181 -6.61 2.32 -5.07
N ALA A 182 -7.00 1.59 -6.10
CA ALA A 182 -6.09 0.67 -6.81
C ALA A 182 -4.88 1.37 -7.44
N ASP A 183 -5.10 2.44 -8.21
CA ASP A 183 -4.01 3.13 -8.91
C ASP A 183 -3.07 3.84 -7.93
N PRO A 184 -3.56 4.66 -6.98
CA PRO A 184 -2.76 5.17 -5.88
C PRO A 184 -1.93 4.11 -5.13
N ILE A 185 -2.51 2.95 -4.79
CA ILE A 185 -1.78 1.87 -4.08
C ILE A 185 -0.61 1.40 -4.94
N LYS A 186 -0.87 1.09 -6.22
CA LYS A 186 0.17 0.59 -7.13
C LYS A 186 1.26 1.64 -7.36
N LEU A 187 0.90 2.92 -7.46
CA LEU A 187 1.85 4.02 -7.62
C LEU A 187 2.73 4.19 -6.39
N ALA A 188 2.16 4.11 -5.18
CA ALA A 188 2.91 4.15 -3.93
C ALA A 188 3.87 2.95 -3.82
N VAL A 189 3.38 1.73 -4.10
CA VAL A 189 4.22 0.54 -4.10
C VAL A 189 5.36 0.67 -5.10
N ALA A 190 5.07 1.13 -6.33
CA ALA A 190 6.09 1.33 -7.34
C ALA A 190 7.17 2.32 -6.89
N HIS A 191 6.79 3.41 -6.23
CA HIS A 191 7.74 4.36 -5.62
C HIS A 191 8.64 3.67 -4.59
N TYR A 192 8.05 3.00 -3.61
CA TYR A 192 8.81 2.41 -2.50
C TYR A 192 9.75 1.28 -2.91
N ILE A 193 9.41 0.48 -3.93
CA ILE A 193 10.27 -0.61 -4.40
C ILE A 193 11.21 -0.20 -5.54
N GLY A 194 11.19 1.07 -5.96
CA GLY A 194 12.01 1.56 -7.09
C GLY A 194 11.59 1.02 -8.46
N LEU A 195 10.32 0.60 -8.61
CA LEU A 195 9.79 0.21 -9.92
C LEU A 195 9.54 1.48 -10.75
N PRO A 196 10.06 1.59 -11.99
CA PRO A 196 9.75 2.73 -12.85
C PRO A 196 8.24 2.94 -12.97
N LEU A 197 7.81 4.21 -12.87
CA LEU A 197 6.38 4.55 -12.90
C LEU A 197 5.68 3.97 -14.13
N ASP A 198 6.35 3.93 -15.28
CA ASP A 198 5.84 3.32 -16.52
C ASP A 198 5.46 1.83 -16.40
N HIS A 199 5.79 1.18 -15.29
CA HIS A 199 5.52 -0.24 -15.03
C HIS A 199 4.56 -0.48 -13.86
N PHE A 200 4.01 0.56 -13.23
CA PHE A 200 3.14 0.43 -12.06
C PHE A 200 1.91 -0.47 -12.30
N GLN A 201 1.37 -0.48 -13.53
CA GLN A 201 0.22 -1.31 -13.90
C GLN A 201 0.50 -2.82 -13.85
N ARG A 202 1.76 -3.25 -13.78
CA ARG A 202 2.14 -4.66 -13.61
C ARG A 202 1.85 -5.19 -12.20
N LEU A 203 1.57 -4.29 -11.24
CA LEU A 203 1.19 -4.63 -9.88
C LEU A 203 -0.31 -4.96 -9.82
N ALA A 204 -0.64 -6.09 -9.22
CA ALA A 204 -2.03 -6.46 -8.93
C ALA A 204 -2.56 -5.69 -7.71
N CYS A 205 -3.87 -5.40 -7.71
CA CYS A 205 -4.54 -4.74 -6.58
C CYS A 205 -6.06 -4.96 -6.71
N ASP A 206 -6.54 -6.06 -6.15
CA ASP A 206 -7.93 -6.50 -6.17
C ASP A 206 -8.74 -5.78 -5.08
N THR A 207 -10.07 -5.69 -5.23
CA THR A 207 -10.92 -5.12 -4.18
C THR A 207 -10.83 -5.94 -2.90
N GLY A 208 -10.78 -5.24 -1.76
CA GLY A 208 -10.62 -5.89 -0.45
C GLY A 208 -9.27 -6.61 -0.28
N SER A 209 -8.25 -6.26 -1.08
CA SER A 209 -6.90 -6.79 -0.93
C SER A 209 -6.02 -5.90 -0.05
N VAL A 210 -4.97 -6.50 0.52
CA VAL A 210 -3.94 -5.83 1.33
C VAL A 210 -2.59 -5.98 0.65
N THR A 211 -1.85 -4.88 0.55
CA THR A 211 -0.43 -4.85 0.22
C THR A 211 0.35 -4.34 1.43
N THR A 212 1.31 -5.12 1.90
CA THR A 212 2.07 -4.82 3.12
C THR A 212 3.44 -4.28 2.76
N LEU A 213 3.72 -3.05 3.21
CA LEU A 213 5.04 -2.45 3.15
C LEU A 213 5.62 -2.36 4.56
N SER A 214 6.94 -2.52 4.67
CA SER A 214 7.68 -2.11 5.86
C SER A 214 8.68 -1.04 5.44
N VAL A 215 8.54 0.17 6.00
CA VAL A 215 9.28 1.36 5.55
C VAL A 215 10.03 1.94 6.74
N GLY A 216 11.32 2.22 6.57
CA GLY A 216 12.15 2.85 7.59
C GLY A 216 13.30 3.65 7.00
N GLU A 217 14.22 4.05 7.87
CA GLU A 217 15.32 4.98 7.54
C GLU A 217 16.15 4.55 6.32
N TYR A 218 16.36 3.24 6.14
CA TYR A 218 17.21 2.68 5.08
C TYR A 218 16.43 2.19 3.86
N GLY A 219 15.13 2.50 3.77
CA GLY A 219 14.29 2.21 2.62
C GLY A 219 13.06 1.37 2.96
N ALA A 220 12.42 0.84 1.92
CA ALA A 220 11.17 0.10 2.01
C ALA A 220 11.32 -1.36 1.56
N ARG A 221 10.45 -2.22 2.10
CA ARG A 221 10.31 -3.61 1.70
C ARG A 221 8.87 -3.93 1.40
N LEU A 222 8.65 -4.59 0.27
CA LEU A 222 7.37 -5.20 -0.06
C LEU A 222 7.30 -6.58 0.61
N ILE A 223 6.49 -6.66 1.65
CA ILE A 223 6.33 -7.87 2.48
C ILE A 223 5.28 -8.81 1.87
N GLY A 224 4.20 -8.24 1.33
CA GLY A 224 3.14 -8.97 0.66
C GLY A 224 2.43 -8.07 -0.33
N LEU A 225 2.03 -8.63 -1.48
CA LEU A 225 1.35 -7.89 -2.54
C LEU A 225 -0.02 -8.52 -2.79
N ASN A 226 -1.07 -7.70 -2.80
CA ASN A 226 -2.41 -8.09 -3.24
C ASN A 226 -2.98 -9.34 -2.53
N GLN A 227 -2.80 -9.45 -1.21
CA GLN A 227 -3.32 -10.56 -0.42
C GLN A 227 -4.82 -10.37 -0.14
N ARG A 228 -5.64 -11.40 -0.38
CA ARG A 228 -7.10 -11.37 -0.16
C ARG A 228 -7.48 -12.27 1.01
N PRO A 229 -8.34 -11.84 1.95
CA PRO A 229 -8.76 -12.70 3.06
C PRO A 229 -9.43 -14.01 2.58
N PRO A 230 -9.29 -15.13 3.32
CA PRO A 230 -8.46 -15.26 4.51
C PRO A 230 -6.96 -15.32 4.13
N PHE A 231 -6.12 -14.56 4.85
CA PHE A 231 -4.67 -14.66 4.76
C PHE A 231 -4.07 -14.64 6.16
N ALA A 232 -2.87 -15.21 6.30
CA ALA A 232 -2.00 -14.96 7.43
C ALA A 232 -1.01 -13.86 7.03
N LEU A 233 -0.86 -12.84 7.87
CA LEU A 233 0.30 -11.96 7.77
C LEU A 233 1.55 -12.75 8.18
N PRO A 234 2.73 -12.43 7.63
CA PRO A 234 3.97 -13.13 7.99
C PRO A 234 4.19 -13.16 9.51
N ASP A 235 4.90 -14.18 10.01
CA ASP A 235 5.15 -14.45 11.43
C ASP A 235 5.85 -13.31 12.21
N LEU A 236 6.12 -12.17 11.56
CA LEU A 236 6.60 -10.91 12.14
C LEU A 236 5.72 -10.41 13.30
N ILE A 237 4.46 -10.84 13.38
CA ILE A 237 3.52 -10.48 14.46
C ILE A 237 3.73 -11.34 15.73
N GLN A 238 4.20 -12.59 15.57
CA GLN A 238 4.21 -13.59 16.65
C GLN A 238 5.36 -13.42 17.66
N SER A 239 6.33 -12.54 17.41
CA SER A 239 7.46 -12.30 18.32
C SER A 239 7.09 -11.54 19.61
N ARG A 240 5.82 -11.11 19.77
CA ARG A 240 5.32 -10.34 20.91
C ARG A 240 5.06 -11.14 22.20
N LYS A 241 5.26 -12.47 22.19
CA LYS A 241 5.19 -13.30 23.40
C LYS A 241 6.59 -13.67 23.89
N ARG A 242 7.37 -12.69 24.35
CA ARG A 242 8.52 -12.91 25.24
C ARG A 242 8.65 -11.78 26.24
#